data_AF-A0A3S9Y742-F1
#
_entry.id   AF-A0A3S9Y742-F1
#
_cell.length_a   1.000
_cell.length_b   1.000
_cell.length_c   1.000
_cell.angle_alpha   90.00
_cell.angle_beta   90.00
_cell.angle_gamma   90.00
#
_symmetry.space_group_name_H-M   'P 1'
#
loop_
_entity.id
_entity.type
_entity.pdbx_description
1 polymer ?
#
loop_
_entity_poly.entity_id
_entity_poly.type
_entity_poly.pdbx_seq_one_letter_code
_entity_poly.pdbx_strand_id
1 'polypeptide(L)'
;MPISPNQGSTGGGFAATLTGTGLTGATVVRFGAEPATITASSPTSVSVVAPSGAGVVDATVTTPAGTSNPVPFYYVLPPVVLDVSPSSGPVAGGSTVTVTGRGLATATSVLFGGTAVTPTVLSDSELTAVSPAHAAGEVSLAVLALGGSATAAGAFGFVAAPTVTGFSPLTGLPAGGTLVDITGTGLSTTTGVTFGAVPATFAVLSDTRVAAVAPAQAPGAVSIALTTTGGSATAPGVFLYAL
;
A
#
# COMPACT_ATOMS: atom_id res chain seq x y z
N MET A 1 21.17 -33.31 -3.49
CA MET A 1 20.36 -32.83 -2.35
C MET A 1 19.76 -31.46 -2.70
N PRO A 2 18.46 -31.33 -3.00
CA PRO A 2 17.79 -30.03 -3.11
C PRO A 2 17.53 -29.38 -1.74
N ILE A 3 17.32 -28.06 -1.75
CA ILE A 3 16.88 -27.24 -0.62
C ILE A 3 15.59 -26.49 -1.00
N SER A 4 14.63 -26.40 -0.08
CA SER A 4 13.38 -25.67 -0.27
C SER A 4 12.93 -24.93 0.99
N PRO A 5 12.63 -23.61 0.91
CA PRO A 5 12.94 -22.73 -0.22
C PRO A 5 14.46 -22.61 -0.43
N ASN A 6 14.88 -22.28 -1.66
CA ASN A 6 16.30 -22.05 -1.99
C ASN A 6 16.74 -20.59 -1.84
N GLN A 7 15.86 -19.72 -1.34
CA GLN A 7 16.16 -18.31 -1.09
C GLN A 7 15.49 -17.84 0.20
N GLY A 8 15.99 -16.77 0.80
CA GLY A 8 15.47 -16.22 2.06
C GLY A 8 16.17 -14.94 2.49
N SER A 9 15.65 -14.29 3.53
CA SER A 9 16.15 -12.99 4.00
C SER A 9 17.61 -13.05 4.48
N THR A 10 18.37 -12.00 4.17
CA THR A 10 19.71 -11.73 4.74
C THR A 10 19.73 -11.70 6.28
N GLY A 11 18.61 -11.40 6.94
CA GLY A 11 18.46 -11.46 8.39
C GLY A 11 18.43 -12.89 8.97
N GLY A 12 18.30 -13.92 8.13
CA GLY A 12 18.13 -15.31 8.57
C GLY A 12 16.74 -15.57 9.15
N GLY A 13 16.62 -16.62 9.96
CA GLY A 13 15.40 -16.92 10.74
C GLY A 13 14.29 -17.63 9.94
N PHE A 14 14.43 -17.79 8.63
CA PHE A 14 13.45 -18.53 7.82
C PHE A 14 13.69 -20.04 7.92
N ALA A 15 12.61 -20.81 7.78
CA ALA A 15 12.66 -22.25 7.74
C ALA A 15 13.06 -22.75 6.33
N ALA A 16 13.97 -23.71 6.27
CA ALA A 16 14.33 -24.41 5.04
C ALA A 16 14.42 -25.92 5.29
N THR A 17 14.17 -26.71 4.25
CA THR A 17 14.30 -28.16 4.27
C THR A 17 15.27 -28.62 3.19
N LEU A 18 16.29 -29.37 3.60
CA LEU A 18 17.20 -30.07 2.71
C LEU A 18 16.72 -31.52 2.55
N THR A 19 16.55 -31.98 1.32
CA THR A 19 16.02 -33.32 1.02
C THR A 19 17.09 -34.16 0.34
N GLY A 20 17.24 -35.42 0.74
CA GLY A 20 18.27 -36.30 0.21
C GLY A 20 18.15 -37.74 0.70
N THR A 21 19.27 -38.45 0.71
CA THR A 21 19.41 -39.80 1.27
C THR A 21 20.65 -39.84 2.15
N GLY A 22 20.68 -40.76 3.13
CA GLY A 22 21.83 -40.88 4.04
C GLY A 22 21.96 -39.74 5.04
N LEU A 23 20.86 -39.03 5.34
CA LEU A 23 20.84 -37.88 6.26
C LEU A 23 20.63 -38.29 7.73
N THR A 24 20.65 -39.59 8.02
CA THR A 24 20.49 -40.13 9.38
C THR A 24 21.55 -39.55 10.31
N GLY A 25 21.12 -38.99 11.44
CA GLY A 25 22.01 -38.45 12.45
C GLY A 25 22.71 -37.15 12.02
N ALA A 26 22.06 -36.31 11.20
CA ALA A 26 22.57 -34.98 10.88
C ALA A 26 22.93 -34.20 12.17
N THR A 27 24.17 -33.73 12.25
CA THR A 27 24.71 -33.04 13.44
C THR A 27 24.91 -31.55 13.21
N VAL A 28 25.26 -31.16 11.99
CA VAL A 28 25.48 -29.76 11.60
C VAL A 28 24.90 -29.54 10.21
N VAL A 29 24.20 -28.43 10.04
CA VAL A 29 23.89 -27.87 8.72
C VAL A 29 24.57 -26.51 8.64
N ARG A 30 25.29 -26.23 7.56
CA ARG A 30 25.95 -24.93 7.34
C ARG A 30 25.44 -24.27 6.08
N PHE A 31 25.33 -22.94 6.11
CA PHE A 31 25.12 -22.06 4.97
C PHE A 31 26.40 -21.25 4.80
N GLY A 32 27.28 -21.68 3.90
CA GLY A 32 28.66 -21.20 3.85
C GLY A 32 29.41 -21.53 5.15
N ALA A 33 29.95 -20.51 5.82
CA ALA A 33 30.63 -20.68 7.09
C ALA A 33 29.68 -20.76 8.30
N GLU A 34 28.45 -20.27 8.16
CA GLU A 34 27.54 -20.08 9.30
C GLU A 34 26.70 -21.34 9.58
N PRO A 35 26.61 -21.80 10.85
CA PRO A 35 25.76 -22.93 11.21
C PRO A 35 24.28 -22.54 11.29
N ALA A 36 23.41 -23.42 10.78
CA ALA A 36 21.97 -23.33 10.93
C ALA A 36 21.48 -24.10 12.17
N THR A 37 20.29 -23.74 12.66
CA THR A 37 19.65 -24.48 13.77
C THR A 37 18.84 -25.63 13.19
N ILE A 38 19.20 -26.88 13.47
CA ILE A 38 18.40 -28.05 13.07
C ILE A 38 17.14 -28.14 13.94
N THR A 39 15.97 -28.19 13.30
CA THR A 39 14.67 -28.31 13.97
C THR A 39 14.06 -29.69 13.84
N ALA A 40 14.37 -30.40 12.76
CA ALA A 40 13.99 -31.79 12.55
C ALA A 40 14.99 -32.49 11.64
N SER A 41 15.19 -33.79 11.85
CA SER A 41 16.02 -34.62 10.98
C SER A 41 15.40 -35.99 10.82
N SER A 42 15.44 -36.49 9.60
CA SER A 42 15.09 -37.85 9.20
C SER A 42 16.18 -38.40 8.26
N PRO A 43 16.17 -39.70 7.94
CA PRO A 43 17.10 -40.27 6.96
C PRO A 43 17.06 -39.61 5.56
N THR A 44 15.98 -38.91 5.23
CA THR A 44 15.75 -38.32 3.89
C THR A 44 15.50 -36.81 3.90
N SER A 45 15.42 -36.18 5.07
CA SER A 45 15.18 -34.73 5.17
C SER A 45 15.81 -34.12 6.43
N VAL A 46 16.28 -32.88 6.33
CA VAL A 46 16.70 -32.08 7.48
C VAL A 46 16.07 -30.70 7.37
N SER A 47 15.24 -30.35 8.35
CA SER A 47 14.64 -29.03 8.48
C SER A 47 15.48 -28.17 9.41
N VAL A 48 15.68 -26.93 9.02
CA VAL A 48 16.55 -25.98 9.71
C VAL A 48 15.93 -24.58 9.76
N VAL A 49 16.37 -23.79 10.74
CA VAL A 49 16.27 -22.33 10.71
C VAL A 49 17.62 -21.80 10.22
N ALA A 50 17.60 -21.11 9.08
CA ALA A 50 18.82 -20.60 8.46
C ALA A 50 19.41 -19.42 9.25
N PRO A 51 20.75 -19.29 9.30
CA PRO A 51 21.41 -18.17 9.93
C PRO A 51 21.31 -16.90 9.06
N SER A 52 21.65 -15.75 9.65
CA SER A 52 21.88 -14.52 8.87
C SER A 52 23.05 -14.69 7.91
N GLY A 53 22.99 -14.05 6.75
CA GLY A 53 24.02 -14.17 5.72
C GLY A 53 23.81 -13.19 4.57
N ALA A 54 24.66 -13.29 3.55
CA ALA A 54 24.62 -12.44 2.37
C ALA A 54 25.11 -13.17 1.12
N GLY A 55 24.63 -12.74 -0.05
CA GLY A 55 25.02 -13.28 -1.34
C GLY A 55 24.56 -14.72 -1.56
N VAL A 56 25.30 -15.44 -2.40
CA VAL A 56 25.06 -16.86 -2.69
C VAL A 56 26.04 -17.69 -1.88
N VAL A 57 25.53 -18.65 -1.11
CA VAL A 57 26.34 -19.57 -0.32
C VAL A 57 25.93 -21.00 -0.58
N ASP A 58 26.83 -21.94 -0.30
CA ASP A 58 26.52 -23.36 -0.37
C ASP A 58 25.96 -23.85 0.98
N ALA A 59 24.83 -24.53 0.93
CA ALA A 59 24.26 -25.26 2.05
C ALA A 59 24.75 -26.72 2.05
N THR A 60 25.17 -27.21 3.22
CA THR A 60 25.66 -28.59 3.40
C THR A 60 25.13 -29.21 4.70
N VAL A 61 24.97 -30.53 4.70
CA VAL A 61 24.61 -31.32 5.88
C VAL A 61 25.77 -32.23 6.26
N THR A 62 26.18 -32.20 7.53
CA THR A 62 27.19 -33.11 8.08
C THR A 62 26.52 -34.18 8.94
N THR A 63 26.78 -35.44 8.59
CA THR A 63 26.40 -36.64 9.36
C THR A 63 27.67 -37.38 9.81
N PRO A 64 27.57 -38.40 10.69
CA PRO A 64 28.72 -39.24 11.03
C PRO A 64 29.37 -39.94 9.83
N ALA A 65 28.64 -40.12 8.72
CA ALA A 65 29.15 -40.71 7.50
C ALA A 65 29.92 -39.72 6.60
N GLY A 66 29.83 -38.41 6.88
CA GLY A 66 30.50 -37.35 6.13
C GLY A 66 29.61 -36.14 5.85
N THR A 67 30.10 -35.25 5.01
CA THR A 67 29.36 -34.05 4.57
C THR A 67 28.74 -34.28 3.20
N SER A 68 27.50 -33.82 3.01
CA SER A 68 26.78 -33.88 1.75
C SER A 68 27.47 -33.08 0.63
N ASN A 69 27.03 -33.28 -0.61
CA ASN A 69 27.32 -32.32 -1.68
C ASN A 69 26.75 -30.93 -1.31
N PRO A 70 27.38 -29.82 -1.75
CA PRO A 70 26.82 -28.48 -1.58
C PRO A 70 25.58 -28.28 -2.45
N VAL A 71 24.66 -27.43 -1.99
CA VAL A 71 23.52 -26.92 -2.76
C VAL A 71 23.43 -25.41 -2.59
N PRO A 72 23.29 -24.61 -3.66
CA PRO A 72 23.28 -23.16 -3.54
C PRO A 72 22.04 -22.65 -2.81
N PHE A 73 22.25 -21.62 -2.01
CA PHE A 73 21.23 -20.86 -1.30
C PHE A 73 21.45 -19.36 -1.54
N TYR A 74 20.38 -18.62 -1.80
CA TYR A 74 20.45 -17.20 -2.16
C TYR A 74 19.87 -16.34 -1.02
N TYR A 75 20.73 -15.54 -0.39
CA TYR A 75 20.28 -14.52 0.56
C TYR A 75 19.79 -13.27 -0.17
N VAL A 76 18.54 -12.91 0.09
CA VAL A 76 17.83 -11.80 -0.56
C VAL A 76 17.73 -10.63 0.42
N LEU A 77 18.05 -9.44 -0.07
CA LEU A 77 17.94 -8.19 0.70
C LEU A 77 16.48 -7.84 0.97
N PRO A 78 16.16 -7.19 2.10
CA PRO A 78 14.82 -6.66 2.32
C PRO A 78 14.46 -5.64 1.23
N PRO A 79 13.16 -5.45 0.95
CA PRO A 79 12.74 -4.44 0.00
C PRO A 79 13.12 -3.03 0.49
N VAL A 80 13.00 -2.05 -0.40
CA VAL A 80 13.09 -0.62 -0.06
C VAL A 80 11.89 0.09 -0.64
N VAL A 81 11.17 0.85 0.17
CA VAL A 81 10.11 1.76 -0.29
C VAL A 81 10.72 3.16 -0.45
N LEU A 82 10.60 3.74 -1.63
CA LEU A 82 11.13 5.07 -1.96
C LEU A 82 10.03 6.13 -2.06
N ASP A 83 8.89 5.78 -2.64
CA ASP A 83 7.75 6.69 -2.79
C ASP A 83 6.41 5.93 -2.76
N VAL A 84 5.36 6.63 -2.33
CA VAL A 84 3.98 6.15 -2.21
C VAL A 84 3.05 7.20 -2.81
N SER A 85 2.37 6.87 -3.90
CA SER A 85 1.53 7.81 -4.64
C SER A 85 0.21 7.18 -5.08
N PRO A 86 -0.95 7.82 -4.80
CA PRO A 86 -1.10 9.00 -3.97
C PRO A 86 -0.71 8.73 -2.51
N SER A 87 -0.25 9.77 -1.80
CA SER A 87 0.10 9.70 -0.37
C SER A 87 -1.10 9.87 0.56
N SER A 88 -2.32 9.94 0.03
CA SER A 88 -3.55 9.97 0.82
C SER A 88 -4.74 9.43 0.05
N GLY A 89 -5.79 9.07 0.78
CA GLY A 89 -7.05 8.60 0.22
C GLY A 89 -8.19 8.59 1.25
N PRO A 90 -9.40 8.19 0.84
CA PRO A 90 -10.57 8.21 1.69
C PRO A 90 -10.51 7.15 2.80
N VAL A 91 -11.07 7.45 3.97
CA VAL A 91 -11.25 6.48 5.09
C VAL A 91 -12.03 5.22 4.69
N ALA A 92 -12.86 5.30 3.65
CA ALA A 92 -13.59 4.14 3.12
C ALA A 92 -12.69 3.15 2.36
N GLY A 93 -11.44 3.52 2.07
CA GLY A 93 -10.52 2.75 1.22
C GLY A 93 -10.86 2.83 -0.26
N GLY A 94 -10.27 1.93 -1.05
CA GLY A 94 -10.51 1.83 -2.49
C GLY A 94 -9.56 2.64 -3.37
N SER A 95 -8.65 3.43 -2.80
CA SER A 95 -7.61 4.11 -3.60
C SER A 95 -6.57 3.11 -4.09
N THR A 96 -6.31 3.10 -5.40
CA THR A 96 -5.13 2.42 -5.95
C THR A 96 -3.89 3.25 -5.63
N VAL A 97 -2.98 2.68 -4.85
CA VAL A 97 -1.72 3.29 -4.42
C VAL A 97 -0.57 2.59 -5.14
N THR A 98 0.24 3.37 -5.85
CA THR A 98 1.51 2.93 -6.43
C THR A 98 2.62 3.10 -5.40
N VAL A 99 3.39 2.03 -5.20
CA VAL A 99 4.59 2.03 -4.36
C VAL A 99 5.79 1.82 -5.26
N THR A 100 6.74 2.75 -5.24
CA THR A 100 7.99 2.63 -5.99
C THR A 100 9.15 2.34 -5.04
N GLY A 101 10.13 1.57 -5.51
CA GLY A 101 11.14 1.01 -4.61
C GLY A 101 12.17 0.10 -5.27
N ARG A 102 12.66 -0.86 -4.50
CA ARG A 102 13.57 -1.94 -4.92
C ARG A 102 13.21 -3.24 -4.20
N GLY A 103 13.50 -4.39 -4.80
CA GLY A 103 13.24 -5.70 -4.18
C GLY A 103 11.75 -6.01 -4.04
N LEU A 104 10.90 -5.36 -4.84
CA LEU A 104 9.44 -5.48 -4.76
C LEU A 104 8.90 -6.69 -5.53
N ALA A 105 9.72 -7.36 -6.35
CA ALA A 105 9.30 -8.46 -7.21
C ALA A 105 8.70 -9.66 -6.46
N THR A 106 9.07 -9.81 -5.18
CA THR A 106 8.61 -10.91 -4.32
C THR A 106 7.66 -10.43 -3.22
N ALA A 107 7.11 -9.23 -3.34
CA ALA A 107 6.16 -8.70 -2.38
C ALA A 107 4.88 -9.55 -2.34
N THR A 108 4.49 -9.98 -1.15
CA THR A 108 3.29 -10.81 -0.90
C THR A 108 2.20 -10.04 -0.18
N SER A 109 2.56 -8.95 0.52
CA SER A 109 1.60 -8.13 1.25
C SER A 109 2.06 -6.68 1.37
N VAL A 110 1.11 -5.76 1.36
CA VAL A 110 1.28 -4.36 1.75
C VAL A 110 0.36 -4.08 2.92
N LEU A 111 0.87 -3.50 4.00
CA LEU A 111 0.10 -3.16 5.19
C LEU A 111 -0.07 -1.65 5.26
N PHE A 112 -1.32 -1.20 5.40
CA PHE A 112 -1.69 0.18 5.70
C PHE A 112 -2.06 0.27 7.17
N GLY A 113 -1.20 0.85 8.01
CA GLY A 113 -1.47 0.95 9.45
C GLY A 113 -1.61 -0.41 10.15
N GLY A 114 -1.03 -1.47 9.57
CA GLY A 114 -1.16 -2.85 10.05
C GLY A 114 -2.24 -3.67 9.34
N THR A 115 -3.13 -3.05 8.57
CA THR A 115 -4.13 -3.77 7.77
C THR A 115 -3.52 -4.25 6.45
N ALA A 116 -3.39 -5.57 6.31
CA ALA A 116 -2.80 -6.21 5.15
C ALA A 116 -3.73 -6.22 3.93
N VAL A 117 -3.17 -5.94 2.76
CA VAL A 117 -3.78 -6.13 1.44
C VAL A 117 -2.81 -6.86 0.51
N THR A 118 -3.35 -7.51 -0.51
CA THR A 118 -2.56 -8.17 -1.54
C THR A 118 -2.17 -7.16 -2.63
N PRO A 119 -0.87 -6.96 -2.91
CA PRO A 119 -0.45 -6.07 -3.99
C PRO A 119 -0.58 -6.75 -5.36
N THR A 120 -0.61 -5.92 -6.41
CA THR A 120 -0.27 -6.32 -7.78
C THR A 120 1.16 -5.87 -8.06
N VAL A 121 2.08 -6.83 -8.13
CA VAL A 121 3.49 -6.56 -8.44
C VAL A 121 3.64 -6.30 -9.93
N LEU A 122 4.20 -5.15 -10.30
CA LEU A 122 4.42 -4.75 -11.70
C LEU A 122 5.87 -5.02 -12.12
N SER A 123 6.83 -4.74 -11.25
CA SER A 123 8.25 -4.98 -11.47
C SER A 123 9.01 -5.08 -10.14
N ASP A 124 10.34 -5.25 -10.18
CA ASP A 124 11.15 -5.18 -8.96
C ASP A 124 11.16 -3.78 -8.31
N SER A 125 10.83 -2.75 -9.08
CA SER A 125 10.83 -1.36 -8.64
C SER A 125 9.44 -0.77 -8.44
N GLU A 126 8.37 -1.51 -8.72
CA GLU A 126 7.01 -0.97 -8.68
C GLU A 126 5.96 -2.04 -8.37
N LEU A 127 5.03 -1.70 -7.48
CA LEU A 127 3.80 -2.45 -7.25
C LEU A 127 2.63 -1.49 -7.05
N THR A 128 1.41 -2.00 -7.19
CA THR A 128 0.19 -1.29 -6.78
C THR A 128 -0.52 -2.07 -5.68
N ALA A 129 -1.23 -1.35 -4.81
CA ALA A 129 -2.07 -1.94 -3.76
C ALA A 129 -3.33 -1.09 -3.60
N VAL A 130 -4.47 -1.72 -3.33
CA VAL A 130 -5.72 -1.00 -3.05
C VAL A 130 -5.82 -0.75 -1.55
N SER A 131 -5.90 0.51 -1.14
CA SER A 131 -5.99 0.88 0.28
C SER A 131 -7.25 0.27 0.92
N PRO A 132 -7.15 -0.36 2.10
CA PRO A 132 -8.32 -0.84 2.83
C PRO A 132 -9.09 0.32 3.46
N ALA A 133 -10.27 0.03 4.03
CA ALA A 133 -10.94 0.97 4.93
C ALA A 133 -10.14 1.12 6.23
N HIS A 134 -10.01 2.34 6.73
CA HIS A 134 -9.24 2.64 7.94
C HIS A 134 -9.73 3.94 8.59
N ALA A 135 -9.49 4.10 9.89
CA ALA A 135 -9.76 5.36 10.59
C ALA A 135 -8.90 6.50 10.02
N ALA A 136 -9.40 7.74 10.14
CA ALA A 136 -8.69 8.92 9.68
C ALA A 136 -7.34 9.09 10.40
N GLY A 137 -6.34 9.58 9.67
CA GLY A 137 -4.99 9.83 10.18
C GLY A 137 -3.88 9.29 9.28
N GLU A 138 -2.66 9.69 9.56
CA GLU A 138 -1.47 9.16 8.90
C GLU A 138 -1.12 7.78 9.42
N VAL A 139 -0.80 6.87 8.49
CA VAL A 139 -0.37 5.52 8.80
C VAL A 139 0.96 5.19 8.15
N SER A 140 1.67 4.25 8.75
CA SER A 140 2.84 3.64 8.10
C SER A 140 2.39 2.66 7.02
N LEU A 141 3.13 2.62 5.92
CA LEU A 141 3.00 1.61 4.88
C LEU A 141 4.15 0.61 5.00
N ALA A 142 3.84 -0.68 5.12
CA ALA A 142 4.86 -1.73 5.16
C ALA A 142 4.70 -2.70 3.99
N VAL A 143 5.80 -3.07 3.34
CA VAL A 143 5.83 -4.08 2.27
C VAL A 143 6.53 -5.32 2.82
N LEU A 144 5.87 -6.48 2.73
CA LEU A 144 6.46 -7.78 3.06
C LEU A 144 6.82 -8.50 1.77
N ALA A 145 8.07 -8.94 1.68
CA ALA A 145 8.62 -9.68 0.56
C ALA A 145 9.50 -10.84 1.06
N LEU A 146 9.99 -11.68 0.16
CA LEU A 146 10.82 -12.82 0.52
C LEU A 146 12.10 -12.40 1.28
N GLY A 147 12.69 -11.27 0.87
CA GLY A 147 13.90 -10.71 1.49
C GLY A 147 13.69 -10.09 2.88
N GLY A 148 12.46 -9.96 3.34
CA GLY A 148 12.11 -9.33 4.61
C GLY A 148 11.00 -8.29 4.47
N SER A 149 11.05 -7.24 5.28
CA SER A 149 10.05 -6.16 5.23
C SER A 149 10.71 -4.79 5.13
N ALA A 150 9.99 -3.85 4.52
CA ALA A 150 10.31 -2.43 4.49
C ALA A 150 9.13 -1.66 5.05
N THR A 151 9.40 -0.64 5.88
CA THR A 151 8.35 0.24 6.43
C THR A 151 8.66 1.68 6.09
N ALA A 152 7.70 2.37 5.48
CA ALA A 152 7.69 3.80 5.26
C ALA A 152 6.71 4.44 6.27
N ALA A 153 7.26 5.11 7.29
CA ALA A 153 6.47 5.72 8.36
C ALA A 153 5.71 6.95 7.85
N GLY A 154 4.42 7.08 8.21
CA GLY A 154 3.58 8.22 7.81
C GLY A 154 3.38 8.36 6.30
N ALA A 155 3.62 7.30 5.52
CA ALA A 155 3.63 7.37 4.06
C ALA A 155 2.23 7.49 3.42
N PHE A 156 1.16 7.23 4.17
CA PHE A 156 -0.20 7.32 3.65
C PHE A 156 -1.18 7.92 4.66
N GLY A 157 -1.97 8.92 4.24
CA GLY A 157 -3.01 9.56 5.05
C GLY A 157 -4.42 9.11 4.69
N PHE A 158 -5.17 8.61 5.66
CA PHE A 158 -6.61 8.39 5.51
C PHE A 158 -7.37 9.67 5.86
N VAL A 159 -8.12 10.20 4.89
CA VAL A 159 -8.83 11.48 4.97
C VAL A 159 -10.33 11.21 4.98
N ALA A 160 -11.06 11.85 5.90
CA ALA A 160 -12.51 11.73 5.96
C ALA A 160 -13.17 12.48 4.79
N ALA A 161 -14.32 11.99 4.35
CA ALA A 161 -15.14 12.72 3.38
C ALA A 161 -15.52 14.11 3.93
N PRO A 162 -15.65 15.12 3.06
CA PRO A 162 -16.03 16.45 3.50
C PRO A 162 -17.48 16.45 3.98
N THR A 163 -17.87 17.49 4.72
CA THR A 163 -19.29 17.78 4.94
C THR A 163 -19.61 19.12 4.30
N VAL A 164 -20.80 19.23 3.70
CA VAL A 164 -21.31 20.50 3.16
C VAL A 164 -22.54 20.87 3.96
N THR A 165 -22.52 22.03 4.60
CA THR A 165 -23.60 22.52 5.47
C THR A 165 -24.59 23.41 4.74
N GLY A 166 -24.16 24.06 3.66
CA GLY A 166 -25.04 24.90 2.85
C GLY A 166 -24.27 25.76 1.86
N PHE A 167 -25.01 26.51 1.04
CA PHE A 167 -24.46 27.42 0.05
C PHE A 167 -25.35 28.64 -0.14
N SER A 168 -24.78 29.73 -0.66
CA SER A 168 -25.49 30.96 -0.97
C SER A 168 -24.81 31.70 -2.14
N PRO A 169 -25.58 32.29 -3.08
CA PRO A 169 -27.04 32.30 -3.15
C PRO A 169 -27.62 30.94 -3.58
N LEU A 170 -28.94 30.76 -3.40
CA LEU A 170 -29.66 29.55 -3.84
C LEU A 170 -30.09 29.59 -5.31
N THR A 171 -29.90 30.73 -5.99
CA THR A 171 -30.29 30.96 -7.37
C THR A 171 -29.17 31.60 -8.17
N GLY A 172 -29.20 31.41 -9.49
CA GLY A 172 -28.29 32.07 -10.43
C GLY A 172 -28.83 32.10 -11.85
N LEU A 173 -28.08 32.76 -12.74
CA LEU A 173 -28.48 32.92 -14.14
C LEU A 173 -28.12 31.68 -14.97
N PRO A 174 -28.98 31.24 -15.91
CA PRO A 174 -28.67 30.20 -16.91
C PRO A 174 -27.38 30.45 -17.69
N ALA A 175 -27.01 31.72 -17.88
CA ALA A 175 -25.73 32.10 -18.50
C ALA A 175 -24.48 31.77 -17.65
N GLY A 176 -24.65 31.34 -16.40
CA GLY A 176 -23.56 31.09 -15.45
C GLY A 176 -23.01 32.38 -14.84
N GLY A 177 -21.84 32.27 -14.20
CA GLY A 177 -21.10 33.41 -13.64
C GLY A 177 -21.55 33.83 -12.23
N THR A 178 -22.59 33.21 -11.68
CA THR A 178 -23.02 33.48 -10.30
C THR A 178 -21.97 32.93 -9.32
N LEU A 179 -21.41 33.79 -8.48
CA LEU A 179 -20.47 33.36 -7.43
C LEU A 179 -21.27 32.77 -6.26
N VAL A 180 -21.03 31.49 -5.98
CA VAL A 180 -21.68 30.72 -4.93
C VAL A 180 -20.67 30.42 -3.83
N ASP A 181 -20.99 30.87 -2.63
CA ASP A 181 -20.24 30.55 -1.42
C ASP A 181 -20.76 29.26 -0.81
N ILE A 182 -19.88 28.28 -0.61
CA ILE A 182 -20.20 26.95 -0.11
C ILE A 182 -19.50 26.77 1.24
N THR A 183 -20.27 26.34 2.23
CA THR A 183 -19.83 26.17 3.62
C THR A 183 -19.85 24.70 4.04
N GLY A 184 -18.94 24.31 4.93
CA GLY A 184 -18.79 22.92 5.34
C GLY A 184 -17.59 22.67 6.25
N THR A 185 -17.06 21.45 6.21
CA THR A 185 -15.82 21.04 6.88
C THR A 185 -14.99 20.13 5.98
N GLY A 186 -13.66 20.13 6.13
CA GLY A 186 -12.76 19.29 5.33
C GLY A 186 -12.69 19.75 3.87
N LEU A 187 -12.93 21.04 3.62
CA LEU A 187 -12.97 21.60 2.26
C LEU A 187 -11.59 22.07 1.77
N SER A 188 -10.56 22.03 2.62
CA SER A 188 -9.21 22.50 2.30
C SER A 188 -8.56 21.73 1.14
N THR A 189 -8.94 20.46 0.94
CA THR A 189 -8.43 19.59 -0.12
C THR A 189 -9.42 19.38 -1.27
N THR A 190 -10.33 20.34 -1.50
CA THR A 190 -11.29 20.29 -2.62
C THR A 190 -10.57 20.24 -3.96
N THR A 191 -10.86 19.22 -4.74
CA THR A 191 -10.33 18.99 -6.10
C THR A 191 -11.40 19.19 -7.18
N GLY A 192 -12.68 19.25 -6.80
CA GLY A 192 -13.76 19.49 -7.74
C GLY A 192 -15.02 20.04 -7.09
N VAL A 193 -15.75 20.86 -7.84
CA VAL A 193 -17.10 21.31 -7.53
C VAL A 193 -17.96 21.10 -8.78
N THR A 194 -19.15 20.53 -8.64
CA THR A 194 -20.10 20.37 -9.75
C THR A 194 -21.46 20.95 -9.40
N PHE A 195 -22.14 21.49 -10.42
CA PHE A 195 -23.55 21.88 -10.37
C PHE A 195 -24.32 20.90 -11.27
N GLY A 196 -25.01 19.96 -10.64
CA GLY A 196 -25.47 18.74 -11.30
C GLY A 196 -24.27 17.94 -11.80
N ALA A 197 -24.25 17.67 -13.11
CA ALA A 197 -23.14 16.99 -13.78
C ALA A 197 -22.08 17.96 -14.36
N VAL A 198 -22.28 19.28 -14.27
CA VAL A 198 -21.42 20.26 -14.93
C VAL A 198 -20.33 20.74 -13.96
N PRO A 199 -19.03 20.60 -14.30
CA PRO A 199 -17.93 21.13 -13.49
C PRO A 199 -17.98 22.65 -13.38
N ALA A 200 -17.68 23.16 -12.19
CA ALA A 200 -17.53 24.59 -11.91
C ALA A 200 -16.06 24.94 -11.69
N THR A 201 -15.69 26.19 -12.00
CA THR A 201 -14.44 26.75 -11.48
C THR A 201 -14.65 27.14 -10.02
N PHE A 202 -13.61 27.00 -9.20
CA PHE A 202 -13.71 27.26 -7.77
C PHE A 202 -12.39 27.74 -7.19
N ALA A 203 -12.46 28.32 -6.00
CA ALA A 203 -11.34 28.67 -5.16
C ALA A 203 -11.60 28.18 -3.74
N VAL A 204 -10.65 27.42 -3.19
CA VAL A 204 -10.66 27.04 -1.77
C VAL A 204 -10.24 28.25 -0.96
N LEU A 205 -11.12 28.70 -0.06
CA LEU A 205 -10.86 29.88 0.77
C LEU A 205 -10.37 29.48 2.17
N SER A 206 -10.88 28.37 2.71
CA SER A 206 -10.48 27.80 4.01
C SER A 206 -10.98 26.35 4.11
N ASP A 207 -10.66 25.67 5.22
CA ASP A 207 -11.21 24.33 5.48
C ASP A 207 -12.74 24.29 5.57
N THR A 208 -13.38 25.42 5.84
CA THR A 208 -14.84 25.51 6.00
C THR A 208 -15.53 26.28 4.88
N ARG A 209 -14.79 26.72 3.84
CA ARG A 209 -15.34 27.61 2.81
C ARG A 209 -14.70 27.42 1.44
N VAL A 210 -15.53 27.24 0.42
CA VAL A 210 -15.16 27.18 -1.00
C VAL A 210 -16.05 28.14 -1.77
N ALA A 211 -15.46 28.99 -2.60
CA ALA A 211 -16.21 29.79 -3.55
C ALA A 211 -16.21 29.10 -4.91
N ALA A 212 -17.37 28.92 -5.53
CA ALA A 212 -17.51 28.32 -6.85
C ALA A 212 -18.27 29.26 -7.80
N VAL A 213 -17.92 29.26 -9.07
CA VAL A 213 -18.65 30.01 -10.09
C VAL A 213 -19.60 29.06 -10.79
N ALA A 214 -20.90 29.32 -10.64
CA ALA A 214 -21.95 28.53 -11.27
C ALA A 214 -21.73 28.49 -12.80
N PRO A 215 -21.59 27.31 -13.41
CA PRO A 215 -21.40 27.20 -14.85
C PRO A 215 -22.69 27.56 -15.60
N ALA A 216 -22.58 27.86 -16.89
CA ALA A 216 -23.73 28.07 -17.76
C ALA A 216 -24.49 26.74 -17.96
N GLN A 217 -25.80 26.75 -17.74
CA GLN A 217 -26.67 25.61 -17.98
C GLN A 217 -28.14 26.04 -18.15
N ALA A 218 -28.97 25.11 -18.64
CA ALA A 218 -30.39 25.37 -18.84
C ALA A 218 -31.11 25.71 -17.51
N PRO A 219 -32.20 26.49 -17.55
CA PRO A 219 -33.04 26.74 -16.38
C PRO A 219 -33.48 25.44 -15.70
N GLY A 220 -33.43 25.41 -14.37
CA GLY A 220 -33.75 24.22 -13.59
C GLY A 220 -33.01 24.13 -12.26
N ALA A 221 -33.47 23.22 -11.41
CA ALA A 221 -32.85 22.92 -10.12
C ALA A 221 -31.77 21.85 -10.29
N VAL A 222 -30.60 22.08 -9.71
CA VAL A 222 -29.48 21.13 -9.70
C VAL A 222 -28.89 20.99 -8.30
N SER A 223 -28.30 19.83 -7.99
CA SER A 223 -27.51 19.65 -6.78
C SER A 223 -26.13 20.30 -6.92
N ILE A 224 -25.51 20.69 -5.80
CA ILE A 224 -24.09 21.04 -5.77
C ILE A 224 -23.35 19.90 -5.08
N ALA A 225 -22.27 19.40 -5.69
CA ALA A 225 -21.41 18.39 -5.09
C ALA A 225 -19.96 18.87 -5.04
N LEU A 226 -19.27 18.49 -3.97
CA LEU A 226 -17.84 18.72 -3.76
C LEU A 226 -17.11 17.39 -3.76
N THR A 227 -15.91 17.39 -4.32
CA THR A 227 -14.96 16.28 -4.25
C THR A 227 -13.67 16.79 -3.61
N THR A 228 -13.17 16.04 -2.65
CA THR A 228 -11.89 16.28 -1.96
C THR A 228 -11.05 15.01 -2.03
N THR A 229 -9.82 15.07 -1.50
CA THR A 229 -8.98 13.87 -1.33
C THR A 229 -9.61 12.80 -0.42
N GLY A 230 -10.48 13.21 0.51
CA GLY A 230 -11.20 12.29 1.41
C GLY A 230 -12.50 11.71 0.87
N GLY A 231 -12.87 12.07 -0.36
CA GLY A 231 -14.12 11.65 -1.00
C GLY A 231 -15.03 12.83 -1.34
N SER A 232 -16.31 12.55 -1.61
CA SER A 232 -17.27 13.54 -2.08
C SER A 232 -18.43 13.75 -1.11
N ALA A 233 -19.04 14.93 -1.16
CA ALA A 233 -20.26 15.25 -0.44
C ALA A 233 -21.18 16.14 -1.30
N THR A 234 -22.49 15.96 -1.12
CA THR A 234 -23.52 16.77 -1.80
C THR A 234 -24.06 17.79 -0.82
N ALA A 235 -24.18 19.04 -1.27
CA ALA A 235 -24.77 20.11 -0.50
C ALA A 235 -26.27 19.84 -0.23
N PRO A 236 -26.79 20.21 0.95
CA PRO A 236 -28.22 20.13 1.21
C PRO A 236 -28.99 21.16 0.36
N GLY A 237 -30.11 20.74 -0.23
CA GLY A 237 -30.94 21.58 -1.09
C GLY A 237 -30.53 21.55 -2.57
N VAL A 238 -31.04 22.52 -3.33
CA VAL A 238 -30.79 22.65 -4.77
C VAL A 238 -30.48 24.09 -5.14
N PHE A 239 -29.59 24.26 -6.11
CA PHE A 239 -29.32 25.54 -6.76
C PHE A 239 -30.22 25.69 -7.97
N LEU A 240 -30.95 26.80 -8.05
CA LEU A 240 -31.93 27.05 -9.09
C LEU A 240 -31.41 28.05 -10.14
N TYR A 241 -31.29 27.58 -11.38
CA TYR A 241 -31.06 28.44 -12.53
C TYR A 241 -32.39 29.09 -12.94
N ALA A 242 -32.53 30.39 -12.63
CA ALA A 242 -33.76 31.18 -12.85
C ALA A 242 -33.56 32.21 -13.96
N LEU A 243 -34.58 32.38 -14.80
CA LEU A 243 -34.63 33.36 -15.90
C LEU A 243 -34.84 34.79 -15.39
#